data_AF-C5E9P7-F1
#
_entry.id   AF-C5E9P7-F1
#
_cell.length_a   1.000
_cell.length_b   1.000
_cell.length_c   1.000
_cell.angle_alpha   90.00
_cell.angle_beta   90.00
_cell.angle_gamma   90.00
#
_symmetry.space_group_name_H-M   'P 1'
#
loop_
_entity.id
_entity.type
_entity.pdbx_description
1 polymer ?
#
loop_
_entity_poly.entity_id
_entity_poly.type
_entity_poly.pdbx_seq_one_letter_code
_entity_poly.pdbx_strand_id
1 'polypeptide(L)'
;MIPAYDETYLPDAMANLAGAFDYALNDCGLPVGLFMDFFATSEAAALFGRGTPKYVCGMSGEELVAEIMRQTGWARILDMPSAALRAGSTPEYWAGWVLAYCQWTRGVRFSDILDVLSLDDIVRLYPTLHEADESRFVDVYDERAAHNRTEGDSRLHTIRVRAGLSQSGLARRSGVTLRSIQMYEQRRKDLGKAAVSTVLALARTLGCRIEDLLEP
;
A
#
# COMPACT_ATOMS: atom_id res chain seq x y z
N MET A 1 -16.92 -3.23 -4.83
CA MET A 1 -15.89 -3.70 -3.88
C MET A 1 -16.31 -3.22 -2.50
N ILE A 2 -15.96 -3.91 -1.42
CA ILE A 2 -16.30 -3.46 -0.06
C ILE A 2 -15.18 -2.51 0.38
N PRO A 3 -15.47 -1.29 0.86
CA PRO A 3 -14.43 -0.39 1.34
C PRO A 3 -13.71 -0.96 2.57
N ALA A 4 -12.52 -0.45 2.84
CA ALA A 4 -11.65 -0.95 3.91
C ALA A 4 -12.28 -0.87 5.31
N TYR A 5 -13.08 0.18 5.55
CA TYR A 5 -13.75 0.47 6.81
C TYR A 5 -14.96 1.39 6.57
N ASP A 6 -15.68 1.75 7.63
CA ASP A 6 -16.89 2.58 7.54
C ASP A 6 -16.61 3.98 6.98
N GLU A 7 -17.47 4.46 6.08
CA GLU A 7 -17.35 5.76 5.40
C GLU A 7 -17.32 6.94 6.37
N THR A 8 -17.90 6.80 7.56
CA THR A 8 -17.89 7.84 8.59
C THR A 8 -16.49 8.26 9.03
N TYR A 9 -15.48 7.37 8.93
CA TYR A 9 -14.08 7.68 9.24
C TYR A 9 -13.31 8.27 8.06
N LEU A 10 -13.87 8.24 6.84
CA LEU A 10 -13.13 8.57 5.62
C LEU A 10 -12.60 10.02 5.60
N PRO A 11 -13.40 11.05 5.93
CA PRO A 11 -12.89 12.44 5.92
C PRO A 11 -11.72 12.64 6.88
N ASP A 12 -11.81 12.09 8.09
CA ASP A 12 -10.75 12.17 9.09
C ASP A 12 -9.50 11.40 8.65
N ALA A 13 -9.69 10.20 8.08
CA ALA A 13 -8.60 9.39 7.55
C ALA A 13 -7.84 10.14 6.44
N MET A 14 -8.57 10.76 5.50
CA MET A 14 -7.97 11.52 4.40
C MET A 14 -7.19 12.73 4.92
N ALA A 15 -7.78 13.51 5.84
CA ALA A 15 -7.10 14.64 6.46
C ALA A 15 -5.87 14.22 7.28
N ASN A 16 -5.98 13.13 8.04
CA ASN A 16 -4.89 12.64 8.87
C ASN A 16 -3.70 12.16 8.03
N LEU A 17 -3.94 11.33 7.01
CA LEU A 17 -2.87 10.84 6.15
C LEU A 17 -2.25 11.96 5.31
N ALA A 18 -3.06 12.91 4.83
CA ALA A 18 -2.59 14.11 4.16
C ALA A 18 -1.66 14.94 5.05
N GLY A 19 -2.08 15.20 6.29
CA GLY A 19 -1.25 15.90 7.28
C GLY A 19 0.05 15.16 7.59
N ALA A 20 0.02 13.83 7.69
CA ALA A 20 1.21 13.02 7.92
C ALA A 20 2.22 13.13 6.77
N PHE A 21 1.77 13.05 5.51
CA PHE A 21 2.64 13.16 4.34
C PHE A 21 3.23 14.57 4.21
N ASP A 22 2.41 15.61 4.39
CA ASP A 22 2.89 16.99 4.37
C ASP A 22 3.93 17.24 5.46
N TYR A 23 3.64 16.83 6.69
CA TYR A 23 4.56 17.00 7.81
C TYR A 23 5.88 16.25 7.61
N ALA A 24 5.82 14.97 7.25
CA ALA A 24 7.02 14.13 7.07
C ALA A 24 7.97 14.69 6.01
N LEU A 25 7.43 15.16 4.88
CA LEU A 25 8.23 15.53 3.72
C LEU A 25 8.61 17.02 3.75
N ASN A 26 7.68 17.89 4.14
CA ASN A 26 7.88 19.33 4.05
C ASN A 26 8.33 19.98 5.38
N ASP A 27 7.96 19.45 6.55
CA ASP A 27 8.45 19.98 7.85
C ASP A 27 9.67 19.22 8.36
N CYS A 28 9.60 17.90 8.38
CA CYS A 28 10.72 17.07 8.84
C CYS A 28 11.83 16.93 7.79
N GLY A 29 11.55 17.26 6.53
CA GLY A 29 12.51 17.17 5.43
C GLY A 29 13.01 15.74 5.18
N LEU A 30 12.18 14.73 5.48
CA LEU A 30 12.58 13.33 5.30
C LEU A 30 12.75 13.03 3.80
N PRO A 31 13.83 12.32 3.40
CA PRO A 31 13.94 11.84 2.03
C PRO A 31 12.74 10.99 1.64
N VAL A 32 12.13 11.30 0.50
CA VAL A 32 10.91 10.64 -0.01
C VAL A 32 11.02 9.12 0.06
N GLY A 33 12.06 8.53 -0.55
CA GLY A 33 12.23 7.07 -0.56
C GLY A 33 12.31 6.47 0.84
N LEU A 34 12.98 7.14 1.77
CA LEU A 34 13.11 6.69 3.16
C LEU A 34 11.76 6.70 3.88
N PHE A 35 11.00 7.79 3.76
CA PHE A 35 9.67 7.88 4.36
C PHE A 35 8.72 6.85 3.77
N MET A 36 8.75 6.64 2.44
CA MET A 36 7.90 5.66 1.77
C MET A 36 8.22 4.23 2.21
N ASP A 37 9.50 3.87 2.35
CA ASP A 37 9.90 2.55 2.84
C ASP A 37 9.39 2.32 4.27
N PHE A 38 9.53 3.33 5.14
CA PHE A 38 9.03 3.27 6.51
C PHE A 38 7.50 3.18 6.58
N PHE A 39 6.80 4.02 5.83
CA PHE A 39 5.35 4.00 5.79
C PHE A 39 4.81 2.66 5.28
N ALA A 40 5.29 2.20 4.12
CA ALA A 40 4.81 0.98 3.47
C ALA A 40 5.03 -0.29 4.31
N THR A 41 6.03 -0.30 5.19
CA THR A 41 6.35 -1.44 6.06
C THR A 41 5.86 -1.30 7.50
N SER A 42 5.32 -0.13 7.87
CA SER A 42 4.87 0.14 9.24
C SER A 42 3.60 -0.65 9.62
N GLU A 43 3.51 -1.00 10.90
CA GLU A 43 2.27 -1.50 11.49
C GLU A 43 1.20 -0.41 11.51
N ALA A 44 1.61 0.86 11.67
CA ALA A 44 0.70 2.01 11.59
C ALA A 44 -0.08 2.04 10.27
N ALA A 45 0.60 1.92 9.11
CA ALA A 45 -0.06 1.87 7.81
C ALA A 45 -0.99 0.65 7.67
N ALA A 46 -0.59 -0.51 8.20
CA ALA A 46 -1.43 -1.72 8.18
C ALA A 46 -2.69 -1.58 9.05
N LEU A 47 -2.60 -0.95 10.22
CA LEU A 47 -3.74 -0.73 11.12
C LEU A 47 -4.64 0.42 10.66
N PHE A 48 -4.05 1.44 10.02
CA PHE A 48 -4.77 2.48 9.30
C PHE A 48 -5.64 1.86 8.21
N GLY A 49 -5.05 1.03 7.35
CA GLY A 49 -5.79 0.38 6.26
C GLY A 49 -6.87 -0.62 6.70
N ARG A 50 -6.96 -0.92 7.99
CA ARG A 50 -8.03 -1.72 8.62
C ARG A 50 -9.08 -0.88 9.34
N GLY A 51 -8.96 0.45 9.30
CA GLY A 51 -9.90 1.36 9.95
C GLY A 51 -9.75 1.44 11.46
N THR A 52 -8.58 1.14 12.01
CA THR A 52 -8.38 1.20 13.47
C THR A 52 -8.51 2.67 13.93
N PRO A 53 -9.47 3.03 14.81
CA PRO A 53 -9.80 4.43 15.12
C PRO A 53 -8.60 5.27 15.54
N LYS A 54 -7.68 4.70 16.34
CA LYS A 54 -6.41 5.34 16.74
C LYS A 54 -5.66 5.94 15.54
N TYR A 55 -5.58 5.22 14.43
CA TYR A 55 -4.77 5.61 13.27
C TYR A 55 -5.56 6.39 12.22
N VAL A 56 -6.86 6.15 12.07
CA VAL A 56 -7.66 6.87 11.07
C VAL A 56 -8.11 8.24 11.56
N CYS A 57 -8.48 8.41 12.83
CA CYS A 57 -8.98 9.69 13.35
C CYS A 57 -8.50 10.05 14.77
N GLY A 58 -7.82 9.14 15.48
CA GLY A 58 -7.41 9.34 16.87
C GLY A 58 -6.02 9.95 17.07
N MET A 59 -5.24 10.09 16.01
CA MET A 59 -3.90 10.68 16.00
C MET A 59 -3.89 11.87 15.05
N SER A 60 -3.07 12.88 15.34
CA SER A 60 -2.71 13.89 14.34
C SER A 60 -1.74 13.32 13.30
N GLY A 61 -1.58 14.02 12.18
CA GLY A 61 -0.60 13.64 11.16
C GLY A 61 0.83 13.59 11.74
N GLU A 62 1.18 14.52 12.62
CA GLU A 62 2.47 14.56 13.33
C GLU A 62 2.67 13.32 14.22
N GLU A 63 1.65 12.97 15.00
CA GLU A 63 1.66 11.78 15.86
C GLU A 63 1.73 10.49 15.05
N LEU A 64 1.08 10.45 13.89
CA LEU A 64 1.14 9.32 12.97
C LEU A 64 2.56 9.14 12.41
N VAL A 65 3.22 10.22 11.98
CA VAL A 65 4.62 10.17 11.53
C VAL A 65 5.53 9.75 12.67
N ALA A 66 5.37 10.31 13.87
CA ALA A 66 6.15 9.92 15.04
C ALA A 66 6.00 8.43 15.36
N GLU A 67 4.78 7.89 15.27
CA GLU A 67 4.52 6.47 15.50
C GLU A 67 5.14 5.58 14.41
N ILE A 68 5.08 5.98 13.13
CA ILE A 68 5.77 5.29 12.03
C ILE A 68 7.29 5.26 12.30
N MET A 69 7.90 6.41 12.62
CA MET A 69 9.33 6.51 12.90
C MET A 69 9.74 5.69 14.13
N ARG A 70 8.89 5.64 15.15
CA ARG A 70 9.11 4.84 16.36
C ARG A 70 9.21 3.34 16.06
N GLN A 71 8.40 2.85 15.12
CA GLN A 71 8.38 1.44 14.75
C GLN A 71 9.63 1.03 13.95
N THR A 72 10.28 1.96 13.27
CA THR A 72 11.46 1.68 12.43
C THR A 72 12.78 1.78 13.17
N GLY A 73 12.75 2.05 14.48
CA GLY A 73 13.95 2.21 15.31
C GLY A 73 14.65 3.55 15.11
N TRP A 74 13.96 4.54 14.54
CA TRP A 74 14.49 5.88 14.36
C TRP A 74 14.74 6.54 15.72
N ALA A 75 16.01 6.64 16.12
CA ALA A 75 16.38 7.11 17.45
C ALA A 75 16.21 8.63 17.67
N ARG A 76 15.88 9.39 16.61
CA ARG A 76 15.81 10.86 16.63
C ARG A 76 14.37 11.42 16.63
N ILE A 77 13.41 10.69 17.19
CA ILE A 77 12.02 11.16 17.31
C ILE A 77 11.95 12.48 18.12
N LEU A 78 12.88 12.68 19.06
CA LEU A 78 13.01 13.90 19.85
C LEU A 78 13.46 15.14 19.04
N ASP A 79 13.96 14.95 17.81
CA ASP A 79 14.43 16.03 16.94
C ASP A 79 13.37 16.47 15.91
N MET A 80 12.13 15.95 15.99
CA MET A 80 11.09 16.30 15.02
C MET A 80 10.58 17.74 15.25
N PRO A 81 10.58 18.61 14.22
CA PRO A 81 10.15 20.00 14.35
C PRO A 81 8.63 20.09 14.56
N SER A 82 8.14 21.22 15.08
CA SER A 82 6.71 21.49 15.09
C SER A 82 6.20 21.72 13.66
N ALA A 83 4.97 21.25 13.36
CA ALA A 83 4.36 21.51 12.06
C ALA A 83 4.23 23.01 11.76
N ALA A 84 4.58 23.39 10.53
CA ALA A 84 4.45 24.77 10.09
C ALA A 84 3.00 25.07 9.67
N LEU A 85 2.52 26.26 9.98
CA LEU A 85 1.27 26.77 9.41
C LEU A 85 1.48 27.11 7.92
N ARG A 86 0.92 26.28 7.04
CA ARG A 86 0.90 26.54 5.58
C ARG A 86 -0.47 27.03 5.11
N ALA A 87 -0.46 27.91 4.10
CA ALA A 87 -1.66 28.32 3.39
C ALA A 87 -1.81 27.47 2.12
N GLY A 88 -2.95 26.77 2.01
CA GLY A 88 -3.23 25.87 0.89
C GLY A 88 -2.66 24.46 1.07
N SER A 89 -3.15 23.52 0.25
CA SER A 89 -2.74 22.11 0.29
C SER A 89 -1.53 21.88 -0.61
N THR A 90 -0.41 21.43 -0.04
CA THR A 90 0.79 21.04 -0.80
C THR A 90 0.53 19.82 -1.69
N PRO A 91 1.37 19.55 -2.69
CA PRO A 91 1.29 18.31 -3.46
C PRO A 91 1.42 17.05 -2.59
N GLU A 92 2.25 17.10 -1.54
CA GLU A 92 2.45 16.00 -0.59
C GLU A 92 1.21 15.78 0.29
N TYR A 93 0.57 16.87 0.75
CA TYR A 93 -0.71 16.80 1.45
C TYR A 93 -1.75 16.10 0.58
N TRP A 94 -1.91 16.56 -0.66
CA TRP A 94 -2.87 15.97 -1.58
C TRP A 94 -2.51 14.52 -1.93
N ALA A 95 -1.24 14.17 -2.03
CA ALA A 95 -0.82 12.79 -2.25
C ALA A 95 -1.28 11.88 -1.10
N GLY A 96 -1.10 12.29 0.16
CA GLY A 96 -1.64 11.57 1.32
C GLY A 96 -3.17 11.47 1.31
N TRP A 97 -3.85 12.56 0.90
CA TRP A 97 -5.31 12.62 0.78
C TRP A 97 -5.87 11.57 -0.18
N VAL A 98 -5.41 11.56 -1.43
CA VAL A 98 -5.91 10.63 -2.45
C VAL A 98 -5.44 9.20 -2.21
N LEU A 99 -4.28 9.02 -1.57
CA LEU A 99 -3.78 7.71 -1.17
C LEU A 99 -4.70 7.07 -0.12
N ALA A 100 -5.17 7.83 0.88
CA ALA A 100 -6.15 7.35 1.85
C ALA A 100 -7.48 7.00 1.18
N TYR A 101 -7.98 7.85 0.29
CA TYR A 101 -9.21 7.60 -0.45
C TYR A 101 -9.13 6.33 -1.30
N CYS A 102 -8.03 6.14 -2.03
CA CYS A 102 -7.81 4.97 -2.86
C CYS A 102 -7.71 3.69 -2.02
N GLN A 103 -6.96 3.75 -0.92
CA GLN A 103 -6.84 2.63 0.02
C GLN A 103 -8.21 2.23 0.57
N TRP A 104 -9.00 3.20 1.03
CA TRP A 104 -10.34 2.95 1.54
C TRP A 104 -11.26 2.36 0.46
N THR A 105 -11.28 2.97 -0.73
CA THR A 105 -12.16 2.59 -1.84
C THR A 105 -11.86 1.17 -2.36
N ARG A 106 -10.58 0.78 -2.39
CA ARG A 106 -10.14 -0.51 -2.93
C ARG A 106 -9.86 -1.57 -1.86
N GLY A 107 -9.77 -1.20 -0.58
CA GLY A 107 -9.47 -2.14 0.49
C GLY A 107 -8.12 -2.85 0.36
N VAL A 108 -7.19 -2.30 -0.43
CA VAL A 108 -5.85 -2.83 -0.65
C VAL A 108 -4.87 -2.26 0.38
N ARG A 109 -3.63 -2.76 0.43
CA ARG A 109 -2.59 -2.16 1.29
C ARG A 109 -2.00 -0.94 0.61
N PHE A 110 -1.50 0.00 1.40
CA PHE A 110 -0.76 1.15 0.87
C PHE A 110 0.44 0.71 0.02
N SER A 111 1.16 -0.33 0.43
CA SER A 111 2.26 -0.89 -0.36
C SER A 111 1.80 -1.38 -1.74
N ASP A 112 0.60 -1.97 -1.85
CA ASP A 112 0.07 -2.42 -3.14
C ASP A 112 -0.25 -1.23 -4.06
N ILE A 113 -0.73 -0.11 -3.51
CA ILE A 113 -0.96 1.12 -4.29
C ILE A 113 0.36 1.71 -4.75
N LEU A 114 1.33 1.78 -3.83
CA LEU A 114 2.64 2.40 -4.07
C LEU A 114 3.53 1.58 -5.01
N ASP A 115 3.32 0.27 -5.09
CA ASP A 115 3.93 -0.61 -6.10
C ASP A 115 3.42 -0.29 -7.52
N VAL A 116 2.19 0.26 -7.65
CA VAL A 116 1.56 0.61 -8.94
C VAL A 116 1.84 2.08 -9.31
N LEU A 117 1.73 2.98 -8.33
CA LEU A 117 1.97 4.41 -8.46
C LEU A 117 2.91 4.85 -7.35
N SER A 118 4.16 5.13 -7.68
CA SER A 118 5.11 5.68 -6.71
C SER A 118 4.62 7.04 -6.19
N LEU A 119 5.12 7.50 -5.03
CA LEU A 119 4.74 8.83 -4.53
C LEU A 119 5.05 9.93 -5.54
N ASP A 120 6.16 9.83 -6.27
CA ASP A 120 6.50 10.76 -7.34
C ASP A 120 5.46 10.74 -8.48
N ASP A 121 4.95 9.56 -8.86
CA ASP A 121 3.87 9.45 -9.84
C ASP A 121 2.59 10.11 -9.34
N ILE A 122 2.24 9.88 -8.08
CA ILE A 122 1.09 10.52 -7.43
C ILE A 122 1.26 12.03 -7.50
N VAL A 123 2.35 12.59 -6.95
CA VAL A 123 2.60 14.04 -6.94
C VAL A 123 2.57 14.66 -8.35
N ARG A 124 3.04 13.97 -9.39
CA ARG A 124 2.93 14.45 -10.79
C ARG A 124 1.49 14.60 -11.28
N LEU A 125 0.53 13.90 -10.71
CA LEU A 125 -0.89 14.02 -11.05
C LEU A 125 -1.53 15.24 -10.39
N TYR A 126 -0.90 15.84 -9.37
CA TYR A 126 -1.45 16.96 -8.61
C TYR A 126 -1.98 18.10 -9.50
N PRO A 127 -1.21 18.66 -10.46
CA PRO A 127 -1.67 19.81 -11.25
C PRO A 127 -2.96 19.54 -12.04
N THR A 128 -3.24 18.28 -12.35
CA THR A 128 -4.38 17.86 -13.17
C THR A 128 -5.57 17.42 -12.31
N LEU A 129 -5.31 16.76 -11.18
CA LEU A 129 -6.34 16.05 -10.42
C LEU A 129 -6.69 16.66 -9.06
N HIS A 130 -5.94 17.65 -8.55
CA HIS A 130 -6.19 18.18 -7.20
C HIS A 130 -7.52 18.94 -7.03
N GLU A 131 -8.11 19.41 -8.13
CA GLU A 131 -9.45 20.03 -8.14
C GLU A 131 -10.54 19.07 -8.63
N ALA A 132 -10.17 17.84 -9.01
CA ALA A 132 -11.09 16.82 -9.47
C ALA A 132 -11.60 15.97 -8.29
N ASP A 133 -12.70 15.26 -8.52
CA ASP A 133 -13.19 14.25 -7.59
C ASP A 133 -12.16 13.14 -7.37
N GLU A 134 -12.02 12.65 -6.13
CA GLU A 134 -11.01 11.66 -5.75
C GLU A 134 -11.17 10.34 -6.50
N SER A 135 -12.38 10.02 -6.99
CA SER A 135 -12.60 8.85 -7.85
C SER A 135 -11.73 8.87 -9.12
N ARG A 136 -11.33 10.05 -9.61
CA ARG A 136 -10.42 10.16 -10.78
C ARG A 136 -9.03 9.63 -10.49
N PHE A 137 -8.54 9.80 -9.26
CA PHE A 137 -7.28 9.17 -8.86
C PHE A 137 -7.42 7.64 -8.85
N VAL A 138 -8.56 7.13 -8.38
CA VAL A 138 -8.83 5.69 -8.35
C VAL A 138 -8.95 5.10 -9.76
N ASP A 139 -9.56 5.82 -10.71
CA ASP A 139 -9.60 5.43 -12.12
C ASP A 139 -8.17 5.27 -12.69
N VAL A 140 -7.29 6.23 -12.44
CA VAL A 140 -5.88 6.19 -12.88
C VAL A 140 -5.12 5.02 -12.25
N TYR A 141 -5.33 4.77 -10.96
CA TYR A 141 -4.76 3.62 -10.27
C TYR A 141 -5.23 2.30 -10.89
N ASP A 142 -6.52 2.14 -11.13
CA ASP A 142 -7.10 0.92 -11.70
C ASP A 142 -6.58 0.65 -13.12
N GLU A 143 -6.49 1.69 -13.96
CA GLU A 143 -5.95 1.60 -15.31
C GLU A 143 -4.48 1.15 -15.28
N ARG A 144 -3.66 1.75 -14.41
CA ARG A 144 -2.25 1.38 -14.27
C ARG A 144 -2.09 -0.03 -13.70
N ALA A 145 -2.88 -0.40 -12.69
CA ALA A 145 -2.87 -1.74 -12.10
C ALA A 145 -3.30 -2.80 -13.13
N ALA A 146 -4.30 -2.52 -13.97
CA ALA A 146 -4.71 -3.39 -15.07
C ALA A 146 -3.59 -3.58 -16.08
N HIS A 147 -2.88 -2.51 -16.46
CA HIS A 147 -1.75 -2.58 -17.37
C HIS A 147 -0.58 -3.40 -16.81
N ASN A 148 -0.20 -3.16 -15.55
CA ASN A 148 0.87 -3.91 -14.87
C ASN A 148 0.57 -5.42 -14.80
N ARG A 149 -0.71 -5.80 -14.63
CA ARG A 149 -1.13 -7.22 -14.65
C ARG A 149 -0.95 -7.89 -16.01
N THR A 150 -0.98 -7.12 -17.09
CA THR A 150 -0.80 -7.65 -18.45
C THR A 150 0.67 -7.78 -18.87
N GLU A 151 1.52 -6.85 -18.44
CA GLU A 151 2.93 -6.80 -18.87
C GLU A 151 3.91 -7.46 -17.89
N GLY A 152 3.59 -7.49 -16.59
CA GLY A 152 4.49 -7.99 -15.54
C GLY A 152 4.32 -9.47 -15.20
N ASP A 153 5.34 -10.05 -14.54
CA ASP A 153 5.23 -11.37 -13.90
C ASP A 153 4.17 -11.37 -12.79
N SER A 154 3.54 -12.52 -12.53
CA SER A 154 2.58 -12.62 -11.42
C SER A 154 3.28 -12.48 -10.07
N ARG A 155 2.57 -12.02 -9.05
CA ARG A 155 3.14 -11.93 -7.69
C ARG A 155 3.64 -13.29 -7.20
N LEU A 156 2.91 -14.37 -7.50
CA LEU A 156 3.34 -15.74 -7.24
C LEU A 156 4.69 -16.06 -7.92
N HIS A 157 4.84 -15.70 -9.19
CA HIS A 157 6.10 -15.89 -9.91
C HIS A 157 7.25 -15.11 -9.25
N THR A 158 7.05 -13.82 -9.04
CA THR A 158 8.04 -12.91 -8.46
C THR A 158 8.51 -13.38 -7.09
N ILE A 159 7.58 -13.72 -6.19
CA ILE A 159 7.90 -14.20 -4.83
C ILE A 159 8.58 -15.57 -4.89
N ARG A 160 8.12 -16.48 -5.77
CA ARG A 160 8.76 -17.80 -5.95
C ARG A 160 10.22 -17.66 -6.38
N VAL A 161 10.51 -16.80 -7.36
CA VAL A 161 11.86 -16.58 -7.85
C VAL A 161 12.74 -15.95 -6.76
N ARG A 162 12.23 -14.95 -6.03
CA ARG A 162 12.94 -14.36 -4.88
C ARG A 162 13.24 -15.38 -3.77
N ALA A 163 12.35 -16.35 -3.57
CA ALA A 163 12.56 -17.47 -2.64
C ALA A 163 13.52 -18.56 -3.18
N GLY A 164 14.08 -18.38 -4.38
CA GLY A 164 15.04 -19.31 -4.98
C GLY A 164 14.44 -20.65 -5.41
N LEU A 165 13.12 -20.73 -5.65
CA LEU A 165 12.45 -21.98 -6.00
C LEU A 165 12.12 -22.08 -7.48
N SER A 166 12.33 -23.26 -8.06
CA SER A 166 11.72 -23.62 -9.35
C SER A 166 10.22 -23.90 -9.18
N GLN A 167 9.46 -23.89 -10.27
CA GLN A 167 8.03 -24.28 -10.23
C GLN A 167 7.84 -25.69 -9.68
N SER A 168 8.71 -26.64 -10.05
CA SER A 168 8.69 -28.01 -9.52
C SER A 168 9.10 -28.08 -8.05
N GLY A 169 10.04 -27.23 -7.62
CA GLY A 169 10.45 -27.10 -6.22
C GLY A 169 9.31 -26.58 -5.33
N LEU A 170 8.60 -25.55 -5.78
CA LEU A 170 7.42 -25.04 -5.10
C LEU A 170 6.30 -26.09 -5.07
N ALA A 171 6.04 -26.77 -6.18
CA ALA A 171 5.03 -27.83 -6.27
C ALA A 171 5.26 -28.92 -5.22
N ARG A 172 6.48 -29.46 -5.17
CA ARG A 172 6.88 -30.50 -4.22
C ARG A 172 6.74 -30.06 -2.76
N ARG A 173 7.14 -28.83 -2.43
CA ARG A 173 7.14 -28.32 -1.05
C ARG A 173 5.75 -27.93 -0.55
N SER A 174 4.92 -27.35 -1.42
CA SER A 174 3.58 -26.87 -1.08
C SER A 174 2.49 -27.94 -1.18
N GLY A 175 2.75 -29.05 -1.89
CA GLY A 175 1.74 -30.06 -2.20
C GLY A 175 0.77 -29.63 -3.32
N VAL A 176 0.94 -28.45 -3.90
CA VAL A 176 0.17 -27.98 -5.05
C VAL A 176 0.77 -28.57 -6.33
N THR A 177 -0.08 -29.00 -7.28
CA THR A 177 0.42 -29.59 -8.51
C THR A 177 1.22 -28.58 -9.34
N LEU A 178 2.27 -29.07 -10.03
CA LEU A 178 3.07 -28.24 -10.95
C LEU A 178 2.19 -27.53 -11.98
N ARG A 179 1.17 -28.24 -12.49
CA ARG A 179 0.23 -27.67 -13.46
C ARG A 179 -0.56 -26.50 -12.88
N SER A 180 -1.02 -26.59 -11.63
CA SER A 180 -1.72 -25.49 -10.98
C SER A 180 -0.82 -24.27 -10.81
N ILE A 181 0.41 -24.44 -10.33
CA ILE A 181 1.39 -23.34 -10.19
C ILE A 181 1.62 -22.66 -11.54
N GLN A 182 1.85 -23.43 -12.61
CA GLN A 182 1.99 -22.87 -13.96
C GLN A 182 0.76 -22.07 -14.41
N MET A 183 -0.45 -22.57 -14.16
CA MET A 183 -1.68 -21.88 -14.54
C MET A 183 -1.88 -20.58 -13.76
N TYR A 184 -1.51 -20.55 -12.47
CA TYR A 184 -1.56 -19.33 -11.65
C TYR A 184 -0.50 -18.31 -12.10
N GLU A 185 0.74 -18.74 -12.36
CA GLU A 185 1.80 -17.85 -12.84
C GLU A 185 1.50 -17.28 -14.23
N GLN A 186 0.89 -18.07 -15.11
CA GLN A 186 0.48 -17.64 -16.44
C GLN A 186 -0.88 -16.90 -16.44
N ARG A 187 -1.47 -16.64 -15.26
CA ARG A 187 -2.80 -16.01 -15.09
C ARG A 187 -3.93 -16.69 -15.87
N ARG A 188 -3.76 -17.96 -16.23
CA ARG A 188 -4.81 -18.81 -16.83
C ARG A 188 -5.83 -19.27 -15.78
N LYS A 189 -5.41 -19.29 -14.52
CA LYS A 189 -6.28 -19.41 -13.36
C LYS A 189 -6.03 -18.24 -12.43
N ASP A 190 -7.11 -17.68 -11.92
CA ASP A 190 -7.07 -16.65 -10.88
C ASP A 190 -6.74 -17.31 -9.53
N LEU A 191 -5.62 -16.90 -8.94
CA LEU A 191 -5.20 -17.40 -7.63
C LEU A 191 -6.13 -16.91 -6.51
N GLY A 192 -6.72 -15.72 -6.65
CA GLY A 192 -7.72 -15.19 -5.70
C GLY A 192 -9.02 -15.99 -5.65
N LYS A 193 -9.29 -16.81 -6.68
CA LYS A 193 -10.41 -17.75 -6.75
C LYS A 193 -10.03 -19.19 -6.39
N ALA A 194 -8.78 -19.44 -6.02
CA ALA A 194 -8.36 -20.75 -5.56
C ALA A 194 -8.88 -21.06 -4.15
N ALA A 195 -8.92 -22.34 -3.79
CA ALA A 195 -9.24 -22.73 -2.43
C ALA A 195 -8.24 -22.11 -1.44
N VAL A 196 -8.72 -21.56 -0.33
CA VAL A 196 -7.87 -20.91 0.69
C VAL A 196 -6.75 -21.83 1.16
N SER A 197 -7.01 -23.13 1.29
CA SER A 197 -5.99 -24.14 1.64
C SER A 197 -4.82 -24.19 0.64
N THR A 198 -5.08 -24.00 -0.65
CA THR A 198 -4.07 -23.95 -1.71
C THR A 198 -3.22 -22.70 -1.57
N VAL A 199 -3.86 -21.53 -1.44
CA VAL A 199 -3.13 -20.25 -1.34
C VAL A 199 -2.32 -20.19 -0.05
N LEU A 200 -2.87 -20.69 1.07
CA LEU A 200 -2.18 -20.78 2.35
C LEU A 200 -0.96 -21.71 2.28
N ALA A 201 -1.05 -22.84 1.58
CA ALA A 201 0.07 -23.76 1.42
C ALA A 201 1.21 -23.13 0.60
N LEU A 202 0.88 -22.39 -0.46
CA LEU A 202 1.85 -21.63 -1.24
C LEU A 202 2.51 -20.54 -0.38
N ALA A 203 1.71 -19.74 0.33
CA ALA A 203 2.18 -18.64 1.16
C ALA A 203 3.15 -19.12 2.26
N ARG A 204 2.77 -20.18 2.99
CA ARG A 204 3.64 -20.80 4.01
C ARG A 204 4.93 -21.35 3.43
N THR A 205 4.89 -21.94 2.24
CA THR A 205 6.08 -22.48 1.58
C THR A 205 7.05 -21.38 1.15
N LEU A 206 6.50 -20.23 0.74
CA LEU A 206 7.22 -19.06 0.27
C LEU A 206 7.63 -18.11 1.40
N GLY A 207 7.13 -18.31 2.62
CA GLY A 207 7.42 -17.45 3.77
C GLY A 207 6.76 -16.07 3.67
N CYS A 208 5.61 -15.98 2.98
CA CYS A 208 4.85 -14.74 2.83
C CYS A 208 3.42 -14.90 3.37
N ARG A 209 2.66 -13.80 3.38
CA ARG A 209 1.23 -13.83 3.67
C ARG A 209 0.43 -14.22 2.42
N ILE A 210 -0.86 -14.54 2.61
CA ILE A 210 -1.75 -14.86 1.48
C ILE A 210 -1.90 -13.63 0.58
N GLU A 211 -2.05 -12.46 1.18
CA GLU A 211 -2.26 -11.18 0.52
C GLU A 211 -1.09 -10.82 -0.41
N ASP A 212 0.13 -11.24 -0.07
CA ASP A 212 1.32 -11.03 -0.91
C ASP A 212 1.25 -11.77 -2.25
N LEU A 213 0.49 -12.86 -2.31
CA LEU A 213 0.34 -13.67 -3.53
C LEU A 213 -0.79 -13.18 -4.44
N LEU A 214 -1.67 -12.31 -3.93
CA LEU A 214 -2.86 -11.87 -4.65
C LEU A 214 -2.57 -10.59 -5.43
N GLU A 215 -3.03 -10.57 -6.68
CA GLU A 215 -3.00 -9.35 -7.49
C GLU A 215 -4.02 -8.35 -6.93
N PRO A 216 -3.69 -7.04 -6.90
CA PRO A 216 -4.66 -6.00 -6.58
C PRO A 216 -5.78 -5.89 -7.62
#